data_AF-X1G3M9-F1
#
_entry.id   AF-X1G3M9-F1
#
_cell.length_a   1.000
_cell.length_b   1.000
_cell.length_c   1.000
_cell.angle_alpha   90.00
_cell.angle_beta   90.00
_cell.angle_gamma   90.00
#
_symmetry.space_group_name_H-M   'P 1'
#
loop_
_entity.id
_entity.type
_entity.pdbx_description
1 polymer ?
#
loop_
_entity_poly.entity_id
_entity_poly.type
_entity_poly.pdbx_seq_one_letter_code
_entity_poly.pdbx_strand_id
1 'polypeptide(L)'
;NNCDEREKSGIYRRKRKMQIGEIHARFLEELLAAERKFPGWPMDVIHAAAIATEEKGELLKAAIDFYFGRGTREEVLEEAIQVGAMATRFLMHLEDYRPEA
;
A
#
# COMPACT_ATOMS: atom_id res chain seq x y z
N ASN A 1 -26.78 -28.98 -21.52
CA ASN A 1 -27.31 -27.59 -21.53
C ASN A 1 -27.87 -27.18 -20.18
N ASN A 2 -26.99 -27.00 -19.18
CA ASN A 2 -27.33 -26.31 -17.92
C ASN A 2 -26.07 -25.68 -17.26
N CYS A 3 -24.93 -25.63 -17.98
CA CYS A 3 -23.69 -25.02 -17.52
C CYS A 3 -23.54 -23.56 -18.00
N ASP A 4 -24.00 -23.22 -19.21
CA ASP A 4 -23.75 -21.90 -19.80
C ASP A 4 -24.64 -20.75 -19.30
N GLU A 5 -25.79 -21.03 -18.67
CA GLU A 5 -26.67 -19.94 -18.20
C GLU A 5 -26.26 -19.39 -16.81
N ARG A 6 -25.42 -20.12 -16.07
CA ARG A 6 -25.04 -19.76 -14.69
C ARG A 6 -23.86 -18.78 -14.61
N GLU A 7 -23.02 -18.70 -15.63
CA GLU A 7 -21.92 -17.72 -15.72
C GLU A 7 -22.43 -16.28 -15.84
N LYS A 8 -23.63 -16.07 -16.37
CA LYS A 8 -24.23 -14.74 -16.55
C LYS A 8 -24.71 -14.07 -15.27
N SER A 9 -24.77 -14.79 -14.15
CA SER A 9 -25.37 -14.27 -12.91
C SER A 9 -24.44 -13.41 -12.05
N GLY A 10 -23.13 -13.36 -12.32
CA GLY A 10 -22.20 -12.46 -11.59
C GLY A 10 -22.02 -12.76 -10.09
N ILE A 11 -22.53 -13.89 -9.58
CA ILE A 11 -22.58 -14.21 -8.14
C ILE A 11 -21.34 -15.00 -7.64
N TYR A 12 -20.27 -15.14 -8.44
CA TYR A 12 -18.99 -15.61 -7.89
C TYR A 12 -18.21 -14.44 -7.29
N ARG A 13 -18.50 -14.08 -6.03
CA ARG A 13 -17.62 -13.26 -5.20
C ARG A 13 -16.24 -13.93 -5.19
N ARG A 14 -15.28 -13.39 -5.96
CA ARG A 14 -13.90 -13.92 -5.99
C ARG A 14 -13.41 -14.02 -4.54
N LYS A 15 -13.03 -15.23 -4.10
CA LYS A 15 -12.36 -15.41 -2.81
C LYS A 15 -11.11 -14.52 -2.80
N ARG A 16 -10.93 -13.74 -1.74
CA ARG A 16 -9.68 -12.98 -1.52
C ARG A 16 -8.55 -14.00 -1.44
N LYS A 17 -7.53 -13.83 -2.29
CA LYS A 17 -6.35 -14.71 -2.28
C LYS A 17 -5.48 -14.46 -1.05
N MET A 18 -5.31 -13.19 -0.67
CA MET A 18 -4.55 -12.77 0.51
C MET A 18 -5.49 -12.50 1.70
N GLN A 19 -5.07 -12.90 2.90
CA GLN A 19 -5.84 -12.67 4.13
C GLN A 19 -5.53 -11.31 4.73
N ILE A 20 -6.47 -10.70 5.45
CA ILE A 20 -6.26 -9.38 6.09
C ILE A 20 -5.11 -9.44 7.10
N GLY A 21 -5.00 -10.51 7.88
CA GLY A 21 -3.91 -10.68 8.84
C GLY A 21 -2.53 -10.73 8.18
N GLU A 22 -2.43 -11.35 7.00
CA GLU A 22 -1.19 -11.39 6.20
C GLU A 22 -0.82 -9.99 5.70
N ILE A 23 -1.80 -9.22 5.22
CA ILE A 23 -1.59 -7.82 4.80
C ILE A 23 -1.05 -6.99 5.96
N HIS A 24 -1.67 -7.09 7.12
CA HIS A 24 -1.28 -6.32 8.30
C HIS A 24 0.12 -6.70 8.78
N ALA A 25 0.46 -7.99 8.78
CA ALA A 25 1.82 -8.44 9.13
C ALA A 25 2.86 -7.81 8.20
N ARG A 26 2.61 -7.80 6.89
CA ARG A 26 3.54 -7.19 5.93
C ARG A 26 3.64 -5.67 6.07
N PHE A 27 2.54 -4.96 6.35
CA PHE A 27 2.60 -3.53 6.68
C PHE A 27 3.48 -3.27 7.91
N LEU A 28 3.35 -4.09 8.96
CA LEU A 28 4.16 -3.94 10.17
C LEU A 28 5.63 -4.25 9.93
N GLU A 29 5.94 -5.29 9.17
CA GLU A 29 7.32 -5.65 8.81
C GLU A 29 8.02 -4.51 8.06
N GLU A 30 7.33 -3.94 7.07
CA GLU A 30 7.84 -2.82 6.27
C GLU A 30 7.94 -1.53 7.10
N LEU A 31 6.94 -1.22 7.93
CA LEU A 31 6.98 -0.10 8.86
C LEU A 31 8.22 -0.16 9.75
N LEU A 32 8.46 -1.31 10.39
CA LEU A 32 9.63 -1.51 11.26
C LEU A 32 10.94 -1.43 10.47
N ALA A 33 10.97 -1.87 9.22
CA ALA A 33 12.14 -1.73 8.36
C ALA A 33 12.41 -0.25 8.03
N ALA A 34 11.38 0.50 7.67
CA ALA A 34 11.46 1.93 7.37
C ALA A 34 11.87 2.76 8.60
N GLU A 35 11.37 2.45 9.80
CA GLU A 35 11.80 3.10 11.04
C GLU A 35 13.27 2.84 11.37
N ARG A 36 13.76 1.61 11.12
CA ARG A 36 15.20 1.31 11.28
C ARG A 36 16.06 2.07 10.27
N LYS A 37 15.60 2.18 9.03
CA LYS A 37 16.33 2.87 7.94
C LYS A 37 16.29 4.39 8.08
N PHE A 38 15.15 4.92 8.52
CA PHE A 38 14.89 6.35 8.69
C PHE A 38 14.25 6.61 10.06
N PRO A 39 15.05 6.74 11.13
CA PRO A 39 14.53 6.85 12.49
C PRO A 39 13.73 8.13 12.76
N GLY A 40 14.05 9.23 12.05
CA GLY A 40 13.31 10.48 12.17
C GLY A 40 11.99 10.47 11.41
N TRP A 41 11.02 11.23 11.92
CA TRP A 41 9.76 11.52 11.22
C TRP A 41 9.48 13.03 11.27
N PRO A 42 8.95 13.65 10.19
CA PRO A 42 8.62 15.07 10.20
C PRO A 42 7.51 15.40 11.20
N MET A 43 7.60 16.59 11.81
CA MET A 43 6.59 17.12 12.74
C MET A 43 5.59 18.05 12.05
N ASP A 44 5.80 18.37 10.78
CA ASP A 44 4.82 19.09 9.98
C ASP A 44 4.11 18.12 9.02
N VAL A 45 2.81 18.36 8.86
CA VAL A 45 1.94 17.44 8.10
C VAL A 45 2.29 17.41 6.60
N ILE A 46 2.89 18.47 6.06
CA ILE A 46 3.19 18.58 4.62
C ILE A 46 4.35 17.68 4.25
N HIS A 47 5.48 17.75 4.97
CA HIS A 47 6.62 16.88 4.71
C HIS A 47 6.28 15.42 5.04
N ALA A 48 5.53 15.14 6.10
CA ALA A 48 5.08 13.78 6.40
C ALA A 48 4.16 13.22 5.29
N ALA A 49 3.23 14.02 4.76
CA ALA A 49 2.38 13.63 3.65
C ALA A 49 3.18 13.47 2.33
N ALA A 50 4.23 14.26 2.12
CA ALA A 50 5.12 14.14 0.97
C ALA A 50 5.83 12.79 0.95
N ILE A 51 6.35 12.32 2.09
CA ILE A 51 6.96 10.98 2.23
C ILE A 51 5.96 9.89 1.86
N ALA A 52 4.73 9.93 2.41
CA ALA A 52 3.70 8.95 2.06
C ALA A 52 3.28 9.02 0.57
N THR A 53 3.39 10.19 -0.05
CA THR A 53 3.07 10.40 -1.47
C THR A 53 4.17 9.86 -2.40
N GLU A 54 5.42 9.85 -1.95
CA GLU A 54 6.56 9.27 -2.69
C GLU A 54 6.30 7.79 -2.99
N GLU A 55 5.99 6.99 -1.97
CA GLU A 55 5.66 5.56 -2.12
C GLU A 55 4.46 5.32 -3.05
N LYS A 56 3.46 6.22 -3.00
CA LYS A 56 2.32 6.12 -3.92
C LYS A 56 2.75 6.33 -5.38
N GLY A 57 3.73 7.21 -5.61
CA GLY A 57 4.34 7.41 -6.92
C GLY A 57 5.04 6.15 -7.42
N GLU A 58 5.78 5.47 -6.54
CA GLU A 58 6.48 4.21 -6.85
C GLU A 58 5.47 3.09 -7.16
N LEU A 59 4.39 2.97 -6.38
CA LEU A 59 3.27 2.07 -6.67
C LEU A 59 2.63 2.35 -8.05
N LEU A 60 2.41 3.63 -8.38
CA LEU A 60 1.86 3.99 -9.69
C LEU A 60 2.80 3.57 -10.82
N LYS A 61 4.11 3.79 -10.64
CA LYS A 61 5.13 3.37 -11.60
C LYS A 61 5.16 1.85 -11.76
N ALA A 62 5.20 1.09 -10.67
CA ALA A 62 5.20 -0.38 -10.71
C ALA A 62 3.92 -0.91 -11.38
N ALA A 63 2.76 -0.31 -11.12
CA ALA A 63 1.51 -0.67 -11.79
C ALA A 63 1.56 -0.41 -13.31
N ILE A 64 2.14 0.73 -13.72
CA ILE A 64 2.35 1.06 -15.14
C ILE A 64 3.31 0.04 -15.77
N ASP A 65 4.44 -0.26 -15.12
CA ASP A 65 5.43 -1.19 -15.66
C ASP A 65 4.88 -2.62 -15.76
N PHE A 66 4.13 -3.08 -14.76
CA PHE A 66 3.40 -4.35 -14.85
C PHE A 66 2.41 -4.36 -16.01
N TYR A 67 1.62 -3.29 -16.19
CA TYR A 67 0.65 -3.19 -17.29
C TYR A 67 1.31 -3.28 -18.67
N PHE A 68 2.50 -2.69 -18.84
CA PHE A 68 3.24 -2.71 -20.10
C PHE A 68 4.27 -3.85 -20.20
N GLY A 69 4.22 -4.85 -19.30
CA GLY A 69 5.09 -6.03 -19.35
C GLY A 69 6.56 -5.78 -19.03
N ARG A 70 6.86 -4.68 -18.32
CA ARG A 70 8.20 -4.30 -17.85
C ARG A 70 8.42 -4.54 -16.36
N GLY A 71 7.38 -5.00 -15.65
CA GLY A 71 7.41 -5.29 -14.22
C GLY A 71 6.60 -6.53 -13.86
N THR A 72 6.64 -6.87 -12.59
CA THR A 72 6.09 -8.09 -12.00
C THR A 72 4.93 -7.77 -11.06
N ARG A 73 4.15 -8.79 -10.69
CA ARG A 73 3.07 -8.60 -9.71
C ARG A 73 3.63 -8.40 -8.31
N GLU A 74 4.79 -8.99 -8.07
CA GLU A 74 5.55 -8.96 -6.84
C GLU A 74 6.03 -7.53 -6.55
N GLU A 75 6.58 -6.82 -7.54
CA GLU A 75 6.94 -5.39 -7.42
C GLU A 75 5.71 -4.55 -7.07
N VAL A 76 4.58 -4.71 -7.79
CA VAL A 76 3.33 -3.98 -7.45
C VAL A 76 2.86 -4.27 -6.03
N LEU A 77 3.04 -5.51 -5.57
CA LEU A 77 2.68 -5.91 -4.22
C LEU A 77 3.62 -5.30 -3.17
N GLU A 78 4.92 -5.24 -3.43
CA GLU A 78 5.92 -4.61 -2.54
C GLU A 78 5.62 -3.12 -2.36
N GLU A 79 5.43 -2.38 -3.44
CA GLU A 79 5.10 -0.95 -3.43
C GLU A 79 3.77 -0.69 -2.71
N ALA A 80 2.77 -1.56 -2.89
CA ALA A 80 1.50 -1.44 -2.19
C ALA A 80 1.63 -1.66 -0.67
N ILE A 81 2.56 -2.53 -0.24
CA ILE A 81 2.89 -2.71 1.17
C ILE A 81 3.58 -1.47 1.72
N GLN A 82 4.52 -0.88 1.00
CA GLN A 82 5.22 0.35 1.39
C GLN A 82 4.27 1.53 1.56
N VAL A 83 3.33 1.72 0.62
CA VAL A 83 2.27 2.73 0.76
C VAL A 83 1.44 2.52 2.04
N GLY A 84 1.04 1.28 2.32
CA GLY A 84 0.29 0.96 3.54
C GLY A 84 1.09 1.19 4.82
N ALA A 85 2.38 0.85 4.80
CA ALA A 85 3.30 1.09 5.91
C ALA A 85 3.50 2.60 6.15
N MET A 86 3.72 3.42 5.11
CA MET A 86 3.91 4.86 5.26
C MET A 86 2.63 5.57 5.67
N ALA A 87 1.47 5.13 5.19
CA ALA A 87 0.19 5.61 5.70
C ALA A 87 0.02 5.28 7.20
N THR A 88 0.44 4.08 7.63
CA THR A 88 0.42 3.69 9.05
C THR A 88 1.35 4.59 9.88
N ARG A 89 2.58 4.80 9.41
CA ARG A 89 3.56 5.69 10.09
C ARG A 89 3.07 7.12 10.18
N PHE A 90 2.45 7.63 9.11
CA PHE A 90 1.84 8.95 9.09
C PHE A 90 0.73 9.08 10.16
N LEU A 91 -0.12 8.05 10.29
CA LEU A 91 -1.20 8.03 11.29
C LEU A 91 -0.68 7.94 12.72
N MET A 92 0.45 7.25 12.97
CA MET A 92 1.06 7.17 14.30
C MET A 92 1.49 8.54 14.84
N HIS A 93 1.81 9.49 13.96
CA HIS A 93 2.27 10.83 14.32
C HIS A 93 1.18 11.90 14.09
N LEU A 94 -0.09 11.50 13.91
CA LEU A 94 -1.16 12.43 13.56
C LEU A 94 -1.37 13.53 14.60
N GLU A 95 -1.21 13.21 15.88
CA GLU A 95 -1.34 14.15 17.00
C GLU A 95 -0.09 15.02 17.22
N ASP A 96 1.03 14.65 16.60
CA ASP A 96 2.30 15.38 16.71
C ASP A 96 2.38 16.55 15.73
N TYR A 97 1.57 16.54 14.66
CA TYR A 97 1.62 17.54 13.62
C TYR A 97 1.21 18.93 14.11
N ARG A 98 1.99 19.93 13.74
CA ARG A 98 1.72 21.33 14.08
C ARG A 98 1.39 22.14 12.84
N PRO A 99 0.36 23.01 12.87
CA PRO A 99 0.18 24.01 11.83
C PRO A 99 1.35 24.98 11.84
N GLU A 100 1.64 25.59 10.69
CA GLU A 100 2.51 26.76 10.65
C GLU A 100 1.84 27.89 11.47
N ALA A 101 2.57 28.43 12.44
CA ALA A 101 2.07 29.41 13.41
C ALA A 101 1.90 30.80 12.79
#